data_AF-A0A929N114-F1
#
_entry.id   AF-A0A929N114-F1
#
_cell.length_a   1.000
_cell.length_b   1.000
_cell.length_c   1.000
_cell.angle_alpha   90.00
_cell.angle_beta   90.00
_cell.angle_gamma   90.00
#
_symmetry.space_group_name_H-M   'P 1'
#
loop_
_entity.id
_entity.type
_entity.pdbx_description
1 polymer ?
#
loop_
_entity_poly.entity_id
_entity_poly.type
_entity_poly.pdbx_seq_one_letter_code
_entity_poly.pdbx_strand_id
1 'polypeptide(L)'
;EPARIEDLRGGDAHQNAEAAREVLSGGGERAVRDAVCLNAAAGVLAWEGLDEAVDADSYAPRLGEAVERARRVLDSGDGAALVEDWAALSA
;
A
#
# COMPACT_ATOMS: atom_id res chain seq x y z
N GLU A 1 -2.59 11.94 15.80
CA GLU A 1 -1.27 12.58 15.68
C GLU A 1 -0.61 12.12 14.40
N PRO A 2 0.27 12.91 13.76
CA PRO A 2 1.03 12.45 12.61
C PRO A 2 1.96 11.29 13.01
N ALA A 3 2.18 10.35 12.09
CA ALA A 3 3.13 9.26 12.29
C ALA A 3 4.56 9.79 12.43
N ARG A 4 5.37 9.11 13.23
CA ARG A 4 6.80 9.33 13.40
C ARG A 4 7.58 8.32 12.58
N ILE A 5 8.86 8.60 12.31
CA ILE A 5 9.72 7.66 11.56
C ILE A 5 9.86 6.33 12.33
N GLU A 6 9.87 6.39 13.65
CA GLU A 6 9.95 5.22 14.51
C GLU A 6 8.75 4.28 14.35
N ASP A 7 7.58 4.80 13.97
CA ASP A 7 6.35 4.02 13.73
C ASP A 7 6.42 3.18 12.43
N LEU A 8 7.46 3.39 11.59
CA LEU A 8 7.69 2.66 10.33
C LEU A 8 8.89 1.72 10.42
N ARG A 9 9.45 1.54 11.62
CA ARG A 9 10.67 0.77 11.81
C ARG A 9 10.42 -0.71 11.57
N GLY A 10 11.12 -1.28 10.60
CA GLY A 10 11.15 -2.73 10.39
C GLY A 10 11.95 -3.49 11.45
N GLY A 11 11.71 -4.79 11.51
CA GLY A 11 12.44 -5.76 12.32
C GLY A 11 13.24 -6.75 11.48
N ASP A 12 13.41 -7.96 12.00
CA ASP A 12 13.95 -9.09 11.26
C ASP A 12 12.98 -9.60 10.17
N ALA A 13 13.40 -10.63 9.44
CA ALA A 13 12.62 -11.18 8.33
C ALA A 13 11.25 -11.75 8.76
N HIS A 14 11.15 -12.39 9.93
CA HIS A 14 9.90 -12.94 10.42
C HIS A 14 8.94 -11.83 10.84
N GLN A 15 9.46 -10.83 11.57
CA GLN A 15 8.71 -9.66 12.01
C GLN A 15 8.16 -8.88 10.80
N ASN A 16 8.99 -8.63 9.79
CA ASN A 16 8.55 -7.91 8.59
C ASN A 16 7.53 -8.71 7.77
N ALA A 17 7.65 -10.04 7.71
CA ALA A 17 6.68 -10.89 7.02
C ALA A 17 5.33 -10.92 7.73
N GLU A 18 5.32 -10.90 9.06
CA GLU A 18 4.10 -10.77 9.87
C GLU A 18 3.42 -9.43 9.64
N ALA A 19 4.16 -8.33 9.74
CA ALA A 19 3.65 -6.98 9.47
C ALA A 19 3.08 -6.87 8.04
N ALA A 20 3.74 -7.46 7.04
CA ALA A 20 3.24 -7.49 5.67
C ALA A 20 1.89 -8.24 5.57
N ARG A 21 1.77 -9.42 6.19
CA ARG A 21 0.51 -10.19 6.18
C ARG A 21 -0.64 -9.44 6.87
N GLU A 22 -0.36 -8.81 8.01
CA GLU A 22 -1.37 -8.01 8.72
C GLU A 22 -1.86 -6.83 7.87
N VAL A 23 -0.94 -6.06 7.27
CA VAL A 23 -1.31 -4.91 6.45
C VAL A 23 -2.08 -5.33 5.19
N LEU A 24 -1.62 -6.39 4.50
CA LEU A 24 -2.23 -6.88 3.27
C LEU A 24 -3.62 -7.50 3.47
N SER A 25 -3.93 -7.93 4.70
CA SER A 25 -5.27 -8.41 5.10
C SER A 25 -6.16 -7.31 5.69
N GLY A 26 -5.73 -6.05 5.61
CA GLY A 26 -6.49 -4.87 6.04
C GLY A 26 -6.23 -4.42 7.48
N GLY A 27 -5.42 -5.17 8.23
CA GLY A 27 -5.00 -4.83 9.59
C GLY A 27 -3.72 -4.00 9.65
N GLY A 28 -2.89 -4.29 10.65
CA GLY A 28 -1.60 -3.67 10.89
C GLY A 28 -1.66 -2.28 11.52
N GLU A 29 -0.50 -1.77 11.90
CA GLU A 29 -0.37 -0.44 12.47
C GLU A 29 -0.77 0.66 11.47
N ARG A 30 -1.53 1.65 11.95
CA ARG A 30 -2.05 2.75 11.11
C ARG A 30 -0.94 3.46 10.33
N ALA A 31 0.22 3.71 10.95
CA ALA A 31 1.34 4.38 10.30
C ALA A 31 1.89 3.58 9.11
N VAL A 32 2.12 2.28 9.31
CA VAL A 32 2.59 1.36 8.27
C VAL A 32 1.56 1.26 7.15
N ARG A 33 0.28 1.10 7.50
CA ARG A 33 -0.81 1.00 6.52
C ARG A 33 -0.96 2.27 5.67
N ASP A 34 -0.90 3.45 6.30
CA ASP A 34 -0.90 4.74 5.58
C ASP A 34 0.31 4.86 4.65
N ALA A 35 1.51 4.45 5.09
CA ALA A 35 2.72 4.47 4.28
C ALA A 35 2.64 3.52 3.08
N VAL A 36 2.10 2.31 3.26
CA VAL A 36 1.86 1.35 2.17
C VAL A 36 0.85 1.91 1.16
N CYS A 37 -0.27 2.48 1.63
CA CYS A 37 -1.25 3.10 0.75
C CYS A 37 -0.66 4.25 -0.07
N LEU A 38 0.17 5.09 0.54
CA LEU A 38 0.82 6.21 -0.15
C LEU A 38 1.79 5.74 -1.24
N ASN A 39 2.61 4.72 -0.96
CA ASN A 39 3.55 4.17 -1.95
C ASN A 39 2.81 3.45 -3.09
N ALA A 40 1.78 2.65 -2.77
CA ALA A 40 0.95 2.00 -3.77
C ALA A 40 0.23 3.01 -4.67
N ALA A 41 -0.33 4.07 -4.07
CA ALA A 41 -0.99 5.15 -4.79
C ALA A 41 -0.03 5.88 -5.75
N ALA A 42 1.21 6.13 -5.33
CA ALA A 42 2.22 6.72 -6.20
C ALA A 42 2.54 5.81 -7.40
N GLY A 43 2.60 4.49 -7.20
CA GLY A 43 2.77 3.52 -8.28
C GLY A 43 1.60 3.50 -9.26
N VAL A 44 0.36 3.53 -8.74
CA VAL A 44 -0.86 3.63 -9.56
C VAL A 44 -0.87 4.92 -10.38
N LEU A 45 -0.59 6.07 -9.74
CA LEU A 45 -0.56 7.36 -10.41
C LEU A 45 0.54 7.43 -11.48
N ALA A 46 1.71 6.85 -11.22
CA ALA A 46 2.77 6.76 -12.21
C ALA A 46 2.37 5.91 -13.43
N TRP A 47 1.65 4.80 -13.21
CA TRP A 47 1.12 3.96 -14.28
C TRP A 47 0.06 4.70 -15.12
N GLU A 48 -0.94 5.29 -14.47
CA GLU A 48 -1.99 6.07 -15.15
C GLU A 48 -1.42 7.31 -15.87
N GLY A 49 -0.33 7.85 -15.36
CA GLY A 49 0.42 8.96 -15.97
C GLY A 49 1.03 8.64 -17.34
N LEU A 50 1.16 7.36 -17.70
CA LEU A 50 1.60 6.93 -19.04
C LEU A 50 0.53 7.22 -20.11
N ASP A 51 -0.74 7.15 -19.75
CA ASP A 51 -1.87 7.40 -20.64
C ASP A 51 -2.37 8.86 -20.53
N GLU A 52 -2.42 9.39 -19.30
CA GLU A 52 -2.90 10.75 -19.02
C GLU A 52 -1.91 11.49 -18.12
N ALA A 53 -1.14 12.40 -18.72
CA ALA A 53 -0.14 13.19 -18.03
C ALA A 53 -0.71 13.88 -16.78
N VAL A 54 0.04 13.81 -15.69
CA VAL A 54 -0.30 14.46 -14.43
C VAL A 54 0.35 15.84 -14.41
N ASP A 55 -0.45 16.88 -14.20
CA ASP A 55 0.02 18.25 -13.99
C ASP A 55 0.00 18.63 -12.50
N ALA A 56 0.48 19.84 -12.19
CA ALA A 56 0.59 20.31 -10.81
C ALA A 56 -0.77 20.41 -10.10
N ASP A 57 -1.83 20.74 -10.82
CA ASP A 57 -3.17 20.96 -10.25
C ASP A 57 -3.91 19.63 -10.05
N SER A 58 -3.66 18.64 -10.90
CA SER A 58 -4.25 17.30 -10.83
C SER A 58 -3.48 16.32 -9.94
N TYR A 59 -2.21 16.60 -9.62
CA TYR A 59 -1.36 15.69 -8.84
C TYR A 59 -1.99 15.32 -7.48
N ALA A 60 -2.29 16.32 -6.66
CA ALA A 60 -2.82 16.10 -5.30
C ALA A 60 -4.18 15.38 -5.29
N PRO A 61 -5.20 15.78 -6.08
CA PRO A 61 -6.48 15.07 -6.09
C PRO A 61 -6.35 13.64 -6.63
N ARG A 62 -5.60 13.41 -7.73
CA ARG A 62 -5.42 12.06 -8.30
C ARG A 62 -4.65 11.13 -7.36
N LEU A 63 -3.62 11.63 -6.67
CA LEU A 63 -2.92 10.85 -5.65
C LEU A 63 -3.85 10.50 -4.49
N GLY A 64 -4.71 11.42 -4.06
CA GLY A 64 -5.71 11.17 -3.01
C GLY A 64 -6.70 10.06 -3.41
N GLU A 65 -7.21 10.08 -4.63
CA GLU A 65 -8.09 9.03 -5.17
C GLU A 65 -7.39 7.67 -5.22
N ALA A 66 -6.12 7.64 -5.64
CA ALA A 66 -5.30 6.44 -5.67
C ALA A 66 -5.01 5.89 -4.25
N VAL A 67 -4.82 6.75 -3.24
CA VAL A 67 -4.70 6.35 -1.84
C VAL A 67 -5.97 5.66 -1.35
N GLU A 68 -7.15 6.23 -1.66
CA GLU A 68 -8.42 5.62 -1.29
C GLU A 68 -8.67 4.29 -2.01
N ARG A 69 -8.21 4.16 -3.26
CA ARG A 69 -8.22 2.87 -3.98
C ARG A 69 -7.31 1.84 -3.29
N ALA A 70 -6.09 2.22 -2.92
CA ALA A 70 -5.16 1.34 -2.20
C ALA A 70 -5.73 0.90 -0.83
N ARG A 71 -6.36 1.82 -0.08
CA ARG A 71 -7.04 1.49 1.18
C ARG A 71 -8.11 0.43 1.00
N ARG A 72 -8.97 0.58 -0.03
CA ARG A 72 -10.02 -0.41 -0.33
C ARG A 72 -9.46 -1.79 -0.65
N VAL A 73 -8.34 -1.87 -1.39
CA VAL A 73 -7.65 -3.14 -1.71
C VAL A 73 -7.10 -3.82 -0.46
N LEU A 74 -6.58 -3.04 0.50
CA LEU A 74 -6.17 -3.60 1.79
C LEU A 74 -7.37 -4.05 2.61
N ASP A 75 -8.42 -3.22 2.71
CA ASP A 75 -9.62 -3.52 3.50
C ASP A 75 -10.40 -4.74 2.97
N SER A 76 -10.36 -5.00 1.66
CA SER A 76 -11.00 -6.19 1.08
C SER A 76 -10.20 -7.48 1.30
N GLY A 77 -8.92 -7.38 1.68
CA GLY A 77 -8.00 -8.53 1.76
C GLY A 77 -7.49 -9.01 0.40
N ASP A 78 -7.78 -8.31 -0.70
CA ASP A 78 -7.33 -8.69 -2.05
C ASP A 78 -5.78 -8.72 -2.14
N GLY A 79 -5.11 -7.85 -1.38
CA GLY A 79 -3.65 -7.84 -1.29
C GLY A 79 -3.08 -9.13 -0.69
N ALA A 80 -3.73 -9.68 0.35
CA ALA A 80 -3.33 -10.94 0.95
C ALA A 80 -3.58 -12.12 0.00
N ALA A 81 -4.76 -12.17 -0.63
CA ALA A 81 -5.12 -13.21 -1.59
C ALA A 81 -4.11 -13.30 -2.75
N LEU A 82 -3.68 -12.16 -3.29
CA LEU A 82 -2.68 -12.14 -4.37
C LEU A 82 -1.34 -12.77 -3.96
N VAL A 83 -0.87 -12.50 -2.74
CA VAL A 83 0.39 -13.07 -2.24
C VAL A 83 0.26 -14.56 -1.96
N GLU A 84 -0.90 -15.02 -1.49
CA GLU A 84 -1.21 -16.45 -1.33
C GLU A 84 -1.19 -17.18 -2.67
N ASP A 85 -1.79 -16.60 -3.71
CA ASP A 85 -1.76 -17.15 -5.07
C ASP A 85 -0.33 -17.27 -5.62
N TRP A 86 0.51 -16.25 -5.39
CA TRP A 86 1.93 -16.29 -5.79
C TRP A 86 2.72 -17.38 -5.06
N ALA A 87 2.46 -17.56 -3.76
CA ALA A 87 3.09 -18.62 -2.98
C ALA A 87 2.67 -20.01 -3.48
N ALA A 88 1.37 -20.20 -3.76
CA ALA A 88 0.85 -21.46 -4.28
C ALA A 88 1.41 -21.80 -5.68
N LEU A 89 1.62 -20.80 -6.53
CA LEU A 89 2.18 -20.99 -7.88
C LEU A 89 3.67 -21.39 -7.87
N SER A 90 4.42 -20.99 -6.84
CA SER A 90 5.88 -21.17 -6.78
C SER A 90 6.35 -22.30 -5.86
N ALA A 91 5.41 -23.01 -5.23
CA ALA A 91 5.64 -24.22 -4.43
C ALA A 91 5.85 -25.46 -5.31
#